data_AF-A0A3E0VTM3-F1
#
_entry.id   AF-A0A3E0VTM3-F1
#
_cell.length_a   1.000
_cell.length_b   1.000
_cell.length_c   1.000
_cell.angle_alpha   90.00
_cell.angle_beta   90.00
_cell.angle_gamma   90.00
#
_symmetry.space_group_name_H-M   'P 1'
#
loop_
_entity.id
_entity.type
_entity.pdbx_description
1 polymer ?
#
loop_
_entity_poly.entity_id
_entity_poly.type
_entity_poly.pdbx_seq_one_letter_code
_entity_poly.pdbx_strand_id
1 'polypeptide(L)'
;MSNSRDENENLQHRKRQLEIMLQAQEHHSEIIQIVERARDHDALIESIAALLDISDGYAQMVRMMSVERLASAYERRRIIDELEELTKPLGD
;
A
#
# COMPACT_ATOMS: atom_id res chain seq x y z
N MET A 1 8.76 29.15 2.96
CA MET A 1 8.09 28.35 4.01
C MET A 1 7.08 27.32 3.47
N SER A 2 6.68 27.34 2.18
CA SER A 2 5.80 26.31 1.59
C SER A 2 6.50 24.96 1.39
N ASN A 3 7.77 24.96 0.94
CA ASN A 3 8.48 23.75 0.52
C ASN A 3 8.56 22.64 1.58
N SER A 4 8.86 22.99 2.83
CA SER A 4 9.05 22.00 3.90
C SER A 4 7.75 21.36 4.39
N ARG A 5 6.60 22.04 4.22
CA ARG A 5 5.29 21.48 4.56
C ARG A 5 4.84 20.48 3.50
N ASP A 6 4.98 20.87 2.23
CA ASP A 6 4.63 20.03 1.09
C ASP A 6 5.51 18.76 1.05
N GLU A 7 6.81 18.88 1.36
CA GLU A 7 7.73 17.75 1.51
C GLU A 7 7.30 16.80 2.64
N ASN A 8 6.94 17.32 3.81
CA ASN A 8 6.48 16.48 4.92
C ASN A 8 5.15 15.76 4.60
N GLU A 9 4.19 16.44 3.97
CA GLU A 9 2.93 15.84 3.53
C GLU A 9 3.17 14.72 2.50
N ASN A 10 4.10 14.92 1.56
CA ASN A 10 4.52 13.89 0.61
C ASN A 10 5.19 12.68 1.28
N LEU A 11 6.04 12.91 2.28
CA LEU A 11 6.69 11.83 3.03
C LEU A 11 5.68 11.00 3.83
N GLN A 12 4.73 11.66 4.51
CA GLN A 12 3.65 10.95 5.21
C GLN A 12 2.77 10.17 4.25
N HIS A 13 2.44 10.75 3.08
CA HIS A 13 1.68 10.05 2.06
C HIS A 13 2.42 8.81 1.54
N ARG A 14 3.73 8.92 1.28
CA ARG A 14 4.55 7.79 0.84
C ARG A 14 4.64 6.70 1.90
N LYS A 15 4.84 7.08 3.16
CA LYS A 15 4.85 6.15 4.30
C LYS A 15 3.53 5.37 4.36
N ARG A 16 2.39 6.07 4.29
CA ARG A 16 1.07 5.44 4.32
C ARG A 16 0.87 4.47 3.14
N GLN A 17 1.33 4.82 1.94
CA GLN A 17 1.28 3.91 0.80
C GLN A 17 2.05 2.62 1.09
N LEU A 18 3.29 2.72 1.57
CA LEU A 18 4.13 1.54 1.84
C LEU A 18 3.54 0.65 2.94
N GLU A 19 2.98 1.23 4.01
CA GLU A 19 2.28 0.49 5.06
C GLU A 19 1.12 -0.34 4.49
N ILE A 20 0.30 0.27 3.63
CA ILE A 20 -0.82 -0.42 2.97
C ILE A 20 -0.32 -1.53 2.05
N MET A 21 0.79 -1.31 1.35
CA MET A 21 1.39 -2.35 0.51
C MET A 21 1.86 -3.55 1.35
N LEU A 22 2.44 -3.32 2.54
CA LEU A 22 2.80 -4.42 3.44
C LEU A 22 1.56 -5.18 3.92
N GLN A 23 0.51 -4.47 4.32
CA GLN A 23 -0.75 -5.09 4.75
C GLN A 23 -1.38 -5.90 3.61
N ALA A 24 -1.35 -5.40 2.38
CA ALA A 24 -1.80 -6.13 1.21
C ALA A 24 -0.98 -7.42 0.98
N GLN A 25 0.34 -7.40 1.22
CA GLN A 25 1.17 -8.61 1.13
C GLN A 25 0.82 -9.65 2.22
N GLU A 26 0.36 -9.21 3.41
CA GLU A 26 -0.09 -10.11 4.48
C GLU A 26 -1.38 -10.83 4.09
N HIS A 27 -2.25 -10.14 3.36
CA HIS A 27 -3.54 -10.64 2.89
C HIS A 27 -3.54 -11.00 1.40
N HIS A 28 -2.39 -11.36 0.83
CA HIS A 28 -2.26 -11.56 -0.62
C HIS A 28 -3.21 -12.66 -1.12
N SER A 29 -3.39 -13.74 -0.35
CA SER A 29 -4.26 -14.85 -0.72
C SER A 29 -5.73 -14.43 -0.75
N GLU A 30 -6.17 -13.64 0.24
CA GLU A 30 -7.52 -13.07 0.31
C GLU A 30 -7.77 -12.07 -0.82
N ILE A 31 -6.78 -11.22 -1.15
CA ILE A 31 -6.87 -10.27 -2.26
C ILE A 31 -7.04 -11.02 -3.59
N ILE A 32 -6.30 -12.11 -3.82
CA ILE A 32 -6.49 -12.93 -5.02
C ILE A 32 -7.88 -13.55 -5.06
N GLN A 33 -8.39 -14.07 -3.94
CA GLN A 33 -9.76 -14.59 -3.88
C GLN A 33 -10.82 -13.52 -4.14
N ILE A 34 -10.60 -12.28 -3.70
CA ILE A 34 -11.48 -11.14 -4.02
C ILE A 34 -11.45 -10.87 -5.53
N VAL A 35 -10.26 -10.82 -6.15
CA VAL A 35 -10.11 -10.61 -7.60
C VAL A 35 -10.84 -11.68 -8.40
N GLU A 36 -10.76 -12.95 -7.98
CA GLU A 36 -11.45 -14.06 -8.65
C GLU A 36 -12.99 -13.99 -8.54
N ARG A 37 -13.51 -13.36 -7.48
CA ARG A 37 -14.96 -13.33 -7.19
C ARG A 37 -15.64 -12.02 -7.57
N ALA A 38 -14.88 -10.94 -7.68
CA ALA A 38 -15.40 -9.63 -8.00
C ALA A 38 -16.06 -9.63 -9.39
N ARG A 39 -17.27 -9.08 -9.48
CA ARG A 39 -18.06 -9.07 -10.71
C ARG A 39 -17.76 -7.86 -11.60
N ASP A 40 -17.24 -6.80 -11.00
CA ASP A 40 -16.91 -5.54 -11.64
C ASP A 40 -15.82 -4.80 -10.85
N HIS A 41 -15.45 -3.63 -11.35
CA HIS A 41 -14.37 -2.82 -10.82
C HIS A 41 -14.69 -2.22 -9.44
N ASP A 42 -15.93 -1.78 -9.23
CA ASP A 42 -16.34 -1.15 -7.98
C ASP A 42 -16.39 -2.19 -6.85
N ALA A 43 -16.98 -3.36 -7.11
CA ALA A 43 -17.02 -4.46 -6.14
C ALA A 43 -15.62 -4.95 -5.72
N LEU A 44 -14.65 -4.90 -6.65
CA LEU A 44 -13.25 -5.21 -6.35
C LEU A 44 -12.63 -4.18 -5.41
N ILE A 45 -12.80 -2.89 -5.70
CA ILE A 45 -12.29 -1.80 -4.85
C ILE A 45 -12.91 -1.90 -3.46
N GLU A 46 -14.24 -1.97 -3.37
CA GLU A 46 -14.97 -2.00 -2.09
C GLU A 46 -14.53 -3.19 -1.23
N SER A 47 -14.33 -4.36 -1.85
CA SER A 47 -13.89 -5.56 -1.13
C SER A 47 -12.45 -5.44 -0.61
N ILE A 48 -11.53 -4.87 -1.41
CA ILE A 48 -10.14 -4.63 -0.97
C ILE A 48 -10.11 -3.56 0.13
N ALA A 49 -10.88 -2.48 -0.04
CA ALA A 49 -11.01 -1.41 0.93
C ALA A 49 -11.50 -1.93 2.28
N ALA A 50 -12.54 -2.77 2.27
CA ALA A 50 -13.08 -3.41 3.45
C ALA A 50 -12.11 -4.42 4.09
N LEU A 51 -11.40 -5.22 3.28
CA LEU A 51 -10.43 -6.19 3.79
C LEU A 51 -9.28 -5.51 4.55
N LEU A 52 -8.79 -4.38 4.03
CA LEU A 52 -7.61 -3.71 4.56
C LEU A 52 -7.95 -2.52 5.48
N ASP A 53 -9.22 -2.18 5.64
CA ASP A 53 -9.68 -0.97 6.35
C ASP A 53 -9.00 0.32 5.83
N ILE A 54 -9.13 0.54 4.52
CA ILE A 54 -8.53 1.66 3.79
C ILE A 54 -9.54 2.35 2.88
N SER A 55 -9.24 3.58 2.46
CA SER A 55 -10.05 4.28 1.45
C SER A 55 -9.95 3.65 0.07
N ASP A 56 -10.97 3.85 -0.76
CA ASP A 56 -11.03 3.42 -2.16
C ASP A 56 -9.82 3.84 -3.00
N GLY A 57 -9.27 5.03 -2.77
CA GLY A 57 -8.07 5.50 -3.48
C GLY A 57 -6.84 4.62 -3.21
N TYR A 58 -6.70 4.11 -1.98
CA TYR A 58 -5.64 3.17 -1.64
C TYR A 58 -5.97 1.73 -2.06
N ALA A 59 -7.25 1.33 -2.04
CA ALA A 59 -7.66 0.06 -2.62
C ALA A 59 -7.39 0.00 -4.13
N GLN A 60 -7.57 1.12 -4.85
CA GLN A 60 -7.19 1.26 -6.25
C GLN A 60 -5.68 1.11 -6.44
N MET A 61 -4.85 1.64 -5.54
CA MET A 61 -3.41 1.41 -5.56
C MET A 61 -3.07 -0.06 -5.41
N VAL A 62 -3.69 -0.76 -4.44
CA VAL A 62 -3.48 -2.20 -4.21
C VAL A 62 -3.90 -3.03 -5.42
N ARG A 63 -5.06 -2.72 -6.01
CA ARG A 63 -5.53 -3.35 -7.26
C ARG A 63 -4.49 -3.27 -8.39
N MET A 64 -3.75 -2.18 -8.46
CA MET A 64 -2.74 -1.96 -9.51
C MET A 64 -1.40 -2.66 -9.25
N MET A 65 -1.23 -3.31 -8.09
CA MET A 65 -0.02 -4.09 -7.80
C MET A 65 0.07 -5.31 -8.72
N SER A 66 1.28 -5.63 -9.18
CA SER A 66 1.54 -6.91 -9.82
C SER A 66 1.48 -8.04 -8.78
N VAL A 67 1.20 -9.27 -9.24
CA VAL A 67 1.26 -10.47 -8.39
C VAL A 67 2.64 -10.62 -7.74
N GLU A 68 3.72 -10.33 -8.48
CA GLU A 68 5.07 -10.33 -7.94
C GLU A 68 5.20 -9.35 -6.77
N ARG A 69 4.69 -8.12 -6.92
CA ARG A 69 4.75 -7.13 -5.84
C ARG A 69 3.90 -7.49 -4.64
N LEU A 70 2.83 -8.24 -4.85
CA LEU A 70 1.92 -8.71 -3.79
C LEU A 70 2.45 -9.94 -3.04
N ALA A 71 3.18 -10.85 -3.70
CA ALA A 71 3.56 -12.14 -3.13
C ALA A 71 5.07 -12.34 -2.92
N SER A 72 5.92 -11.47 -3.47
CA SER A 72 7.38 -11.64 -3.40
C SER A 72 7.94 -11.22 -2.04
N ALA A 73 8.64 -12.15 -1.38
CA ALA A 73 9.42 -11.85 -0.18
C ALA A 73 10.53 -10.81 -0.43
N TYR A 74 11.07 -10.76 -1.65
CA TYR A 74 12.06 -9.76 -2.04
C TYR A 74 11.44 -8.36 -2.07
N GLU A 75 10.28 -8.21 -2.72
CA GLU A 75 9.56 -6.93 -2.75
C GLU A 75 9.09 -6.49 -1.36
N ARG A 76 8.65 -7.44 -0.53
CA ARG A 76 8.36 -7.19 0.89
C ARG A 76 9.55 -6.59 1.63
N ARG A 77 10.74 -7.18 1.48
CA ARG A 77 11.96 -6.66 2.10
C ARG A 77 12.25 -5.23 1.65
N ARG A 78 12.17 -4.94 0.35
CA ARG A 78 12.40 -3.60 -0.19
C ARG A 78 11.43 -2.55 0.36
N ILE A 79 10.16 -2.89 0.52
CA ILE A 79 9.15 -1.99 1.10
C ILE A 79 9.47 -1.69 2.58
N ILE A 80 9.87 -2.71 3.34
CA ILE A 80 10.31 -2.55 4.73
C ILE A 80 11.53 -1.63 4.81
N ASP A 81 12.56 -1.89 3.99
CA ASP A 81 13.77 -1.08 3.99
C ASP A 81 13.45 0.40 3.66
N GLU A 82 12.57 0.66 2.70
CA GLU A 82 12.13 2.03 2.37
C GLU A 82 11.36 2.69 3.53
N LEU A 83 10.49 1.95 4.22
CA LEU A 83 9.78 2.44 5.41
C LEU A 83 10.74 2.78 6.55
N GLU A 84 11.75 1.94 6.77
CA GLU A 84 12.79 2.18 7.78
C GLU A 84 13.56 3.46 7.44
N GLU A 85 13.96 3.67 6.18
CA GLU A 85 14.62 4.92 5.77
C GLU A 85 13.72 6.16 5.98
N LEU A 86 12.43 6.07 5.66
CA LEU A 86 11.49 7.19 5.83
C LEU A 86 11.14 7.50 7.30
N THR A 87 11.42 6.58 8.22
CA THR A 87 11.14 6.74 9.65
C THR A 87 12.37 7.12 10.47
N LYS A 88 13.56 7.11 9.87
CA LYS A 88 14.76 7.58 10.54
C LYS A 88 14.59 9.05 10.94
N PRO A 89 14.98 9.43 12.16
CA PRO A 89 15.06 10.83 12.51
C PRO A 89 16.01 11.52 11.53
N LEU A 90 15.58 12.64 10.97
CA LEU A 90 16.47 13.53 10.24
C LEU A 90 17.61 13.86 11.21
N GLY A 91 18.83 13.40 10.89
CA GLY A 91 19.97 13.54 11.80
C GLY A 91 20.15 15.00 12.23
N ASP A 92 20.46 15.18 13.52
CA ASP A 92 20.76 16.48 14.16
C ASP A 92 21.87 17.25 13.43
#